data_AF-L0F4G2-F1
#
_entry.id   AF-L0F4G2-F1
#
_cell.length_a   1.000
_cell.length_b   1.000
_cell.length_c   1.000
_cell.angle_alpha   90.00
_cell.angle_beta   90.00
_cell.angle_gamma   90.00
#
_symmetry.space_group_name_H-M   'P 1'
#
loop_
_entity.id
_entity.type
_entity.pdbx_description
1 polymer ?
#
loop_
_entity_poly.entity_id
_entity_poly.type
_entity_poly.pdbx_seq_one_letter_code
_entity_poly.pdbx_strand_id
1 'polypeptide(L)'
;MRLACLQVEAQDWKESGKAWAEIKKLIVEASQNHDLLIVPESVFPAYFLPSYEKPEVEETIETILDEIKEICKQTKTYIAFGYAYNNENLASLINPQGDEIARKSKSNLWHFDKRWFSQGAEVVTADTEFGKVGIVICADARLPELVRCVALENVKLVIDLANLTATGPEIKKLSNAQSDYMLATRARENKVWLAVSDKWGVEAETVTYAGRSAVYSPDGICVAQAPSDQNMIVSVEIPTDAKGQIECVVEEDLPLRRPDLYTVLTTETKKLPIYNCLTEPVVPELLTPYITVSSSFDNDDFKNVDFKDARVRHVKRLLEQEPNLIVLPAISGEDDTTSYQGLLSDNQYIIMTGSADGRTRTCLISNKEVLGSYGTMDSVPQSDAINPENSFPLVQSLPFGNIGFLHEKEMLLPEAARCLMLSGADAVIWQHGMSFEKAAPLARTRAAENRIFIIAVYSDVLGNSSSAASFIVDPSGGIIASTLLGKSLHATGTYCNFCNARLKAVVPGTHIVLDRIPGHYEKLTQNN
;
A
#
# COMPACT_ATOMS: atom_id res chain seq x y z
N MET A 1 22.89 -13.31 -5.69
CA MET A 1 22.13 -14.58 -5.68
C MET A 1 21.21 -14.65 -6.89
N ARG A 2 20.91 -15.84 -7.41
CA ARG A 2 19.94 -16.06 -8.48
C ARG A 2 18.58 -16.46 -7.89
N LEU A 3 17.57 -15.65 -8.10
CA LEU A 3 16.20 -15.88 -7.65
C LEU A 3 15.30 -16.16 -8.85
N ALA A 4 14.32 -17.05 -8.70
CA ALA A 4 13.25 -17.25 -9.66
C ALA A 4 11.87 -17.16 -9.02
N CYS A 5 10.93 -16.47 -9.68
CA CYS A 5 9.49 -16.59 -9.44
C CYS A 5 8.88 -17.46 -10.54
N LEU A 6 8.14 -18.49 -10.15
CA LEU A 6 7.42 -19.35 -11.08
C LEU A 6 5.99 -18.85 -11.29
N GLN A 7 5.62 -18.54 -12.53
CA GLN A 7 4.24 -18.27 -12.92
C GLN A 7 3.64 -19.49 -13.62
N VAL A 8 2.48 -19.95 -13.14
CA VAL A 8 1.79 -21.12 -13.69
C VAL A 8 0.32 -20.83 -13.96
N GLU A 9 -0.26 -21.52 -14.92
CA GLU A 9 -1.68 -21.43 -15.22
C GLU A 9 -2.46 -21.99 -14.05
N ALA A 10 -3.53 -21.30 -13.67
CA ALA A 10 -4.43 -21.82 -12.65
C ALA A 10 -5.30 -22.94 -13.22
N GLN A 11 -5.48 -23.97 -12.41
CA GLN A 11 -6.19 -25.19 -12.79
C GLN A 11 -7.21 -25.50 -11.70
N ASP A 12 -8.36 -26.04 -12.10
CA ASP A 12 -9.35 -26.54 -11.15
C ASP A 12 -8.77 -27.70 -10.33
N TRP A 13 -9.24 -27.87 -9.09
CA TRP A 13 -8.77 -28.94 -8.20
C TRP A 13 -8.97 -30.34 -8.81
N LYS A 14 -9.94 -30.51 -9.73
CA LYS A 14 -10.16 -31.77 -10.48
C LYS A 14 -9.01 -32.11 -11.42
N GLU A 15 -8.21 -31.13 -11.84
CA GLU A 15 -7.01 -31.32 -12.65
C GLU A 15 -5.72 -31.30 -11.83
N SER A 16 -5.82 -31.28 -10.49
CA SER A 16 -4.67 -31.11 -9.58
C SER A 16 -3.50 -32.06 -9.83
N GLY A 17 -3.75 -33.36 -10.11
CA GLY A 17 -2.67 -34.32 -10.41
C GLY A 17 -1.93 -34.00 -11.73
N LYS A 18 -2.68 -33.63 -12.79
CA LYS A 18 -2.11 -33.19 -14.07
C LYS A 18 -1.36 -31.87 -13.90
N ALA A 19 -1.97 -30.89 -13.22
CA ALA A 19 -1.38 -29.60 -12.92
C ALA A 19 -0.07 -29.78 -12.14
N TRP A 20 -0.07 -30.62 -11.10
CA TRP A 20 1.11 -30.93 -10.31
C TRP A 20 2.23 -31.52 -11.18
N ALA A 21 1.92 -32.48 -12.06
CA ALA A 21 2.92 -33.07 -12.94
C ALA A 21 3.59 -32.05 -13.89
N GLU A 22 2.86 -31.02 -14.34
CA GLU A 22 3.40 -29.94 -15.16
C GLU A 22 4.21 -28.93 -14.34
N ILE A 23 3.67 -28.49 -13.20
CA ILE A 23 4.32 -27.57 -12.27
C ILE A 23 5.64 -28.15 -11.77
N LYS A 24 5.67 -29.44 -11.40
CA LYS A 24 6.87 -30.14 -10.95
C LYS A 24 7.99 -30.09 -11.99
N LYS A 25 7.68 -30.21 -13.28
CA LYS A 25 8.71 -30.11 -14.35
C LYS A 25 9.35 -28.72 -14.36
N LEU A 26 8.53 -27.67 -14.25
CA LEU A 26 9.01 -26.30 -14.20
C LEU A 26 9.83 -26.03 -12.93
N ILE A 27 9.42 -26.61 -11.79
CA ILE A 27 10.18 -26.53 -10.54
C ILE A 27 11.56 -27.18 -10.69
N VAL A 28 11.64 -28.38 -11.30
CA VAL A 28 12.92 -29.06 -11.56
C VAL A 28 13.79 -28.23 -12.50
N GLU A 29 13.23 -27.70 -13.60
CA GLU A 29 13.95 -26.85 -14.55
C GLU A 29 14.51 -25.58 -13.89
N ALA A 30 13.66 -24.85 -13.17
CA ALA A 30 14.05 -23.61 -12.52
C ALA A 30 15.08 -23.87 -11.41
N SER A 31 14.89 -24.88 -10.57
CA SER A 31 15.78 -25.13 -9.43
C SER A 31 17.20 -25.49 -9.83
N GLN A 32 17.45 -26.06 -11.02
CA GLN A 32 18.82 -26.35 -11.48
C GLN A 32 19.73 -25.11 -11.60
N ASN A 33 19.16 -23.92 -11.73
CA ASN A 33 19.91 -22.69 -12.05
C ASN A 33 19.69 -21.54 -11.06
N HIS A 34 18.97 -21.77 -9.95
CA HIS A 34 18.61 -20.72 -9.00
C HIS A 34 18.92 -21.14 -7.57
N ASP A 35 19.27 -20.16 -6.75
CA ASP A 35 19.58 -20.36 -5.34
C ASP A 35 18.27 -20.36 -4.51
N LEU A 36 17.26 -19.61 -4.96
CA LEU A 36 15.89 -19.58 -4.41
C LEU A 36 14.85 -19.60 -5.52
N LEU A 37 13.87 -20.50 -5.41
CA LEU A 37 12.69 -20.58 -6.26
C LEU A 37 11.42 -20.32 -5.44
N ILE A 38 10.56 -19.44 -5.92
CA ILE A 38 9.26 -19.15 -5.33
C ILE A 38 8.18 -19.76 -6.23
N VAL A 39 7.29 -20.54 -5.64
CA VAL A 39 6.14 -21.16 -6.29
C VAL A 39 4.87 -20.47 -5.79
N PRO A 40 3.82 -20.28 -6.61
CA PRO A 40 2.63 -19.54 -6.20
C PRO A 40 1.88 -20.13 -5.00
N GLU A 41 0.94 -19.34 -4.48
CA GLU A 41 0.04 -19.73 -3.39
C GLU A 41 -0.89 -20.85 -3.85
N SER A 42 -1.15 -21.82 -2.96
CA SER A 42 -2.16 -22.87 -3.18
C SER A 42 -2.07 -23.50 -4.58
N VAL A 43 -0.86 -23.85 -5.04
CA VAL A 43 -0.70 -24.58 -6.32
C VAL A 43 -1.22 -26.01 -6.22
N PHE A 44 -1.39 -26.52 -5.01
CA PHE A 44 -2.03 -27.79 -4.75
C PHE A 44 -3.02 -27.69 -3.57
N PRO A 45 -4.20 -28.34 -3.67
CA PRO A 45 -4.76 -28.92 -4.89
C PRO A 45 -5.28 -27.87 -5.89
N ALA A 46 -5.70 -26.70 -5.40
CA ALA A 46 -6.04 -25.49 -6.16
C ALA A 46 -6.24 -24.33 -5.15
N TYR A 47 -6.48 -23.10 -5.62
CA TYR A 47 -6.87 -22.02 -4.71
C TYR A 47 -8.38 -22.03 -4.44
N PHE A 48 -9.21 -22.15 -5.47
CA PHE A 48 -10.66 -22.28 -5.32
C PHE A 48 -11.05 -23.72 -4.97
N LEU A 49 -11.62 -23.91 -3.77
CA LEU A 49 -12.04 -25.22 -3.26
C LEU A 49 -13.56 -25.24 -3.02
N PRO A 50 -14.41 -25.75 -3.92
CA PRO A 50 -15.86 -25.59 -3.78
C PRO A 50 -16.39 -26.15 -2.44
N SER A 51 -17.17 -25.36 -1.68
CA SER A 51 -17.74 -25.85 -0.41
C SER A 51 -18.89 -26.86 -0.59
N TYR A 52 -19.42 -26.98 -1.81
CA TYR A 52 -20.54 -27.86 -2.15
C TYR A 52 -20.08 -29.23 -2.67
N GLU A 53 -18.78 -29.40 -2.92
CA GLU A 53 -18.18 -30.64 -3.42
C GLU A 53 -16.84 -30.81 -2.70
N LYS A 54 -16.67 -31.89 -1.93
CA LYS A 54 -15.42 -32.12 -1.22
C LYS A 54 -14.32 -32.41 -2.26
N PRO A 55 -13.23 -31.63 -2.31
CA PRO A 55 -12.12 -31.96 -3.18
C PRO A 55 -11.54 -33.33 -2.81
N GLU A 56 -11.60 -34.27 -3.74
CA GLU A 56 -10.99 -35.60 -3.63
C GLU A 56 -9.87 -35.68 -4.66
N VAL A 57 -8.63 -35.71 -4.17
CA VAL A 57 -7.41 -35.74 -5.00
C VAL A 57 -6.66 -37.04 -4.76
N GLU A 58 -6.03 -37.59 -5.80
CA GLU A 58 -5.30 -38.86 -5.72
C GLU A 58 -3.99 -38.71 -4.94
N GLU A 59 -3.27 -37.61 -5.17
CA GLU A 59 -2.04 -37.27 -4.47
C GLU A 59 -2.30 -36.69 -3.09
N THR A 60 -1.41 -36.99 -2.13
CA THR A 60 -1.40 -36.35 -0.82
C THR A 60 -0.41 -35.20 -0.79
N ILE A 61 -0.68 -34.18 0.03
CA ILE A 61 0.26 -33.07 0.17
C ILE A 61 1.59 -33.52 0.76
N GLU A 62 1.57 -34.55 1.61
CA GLU A 62 2.75 -35.13 2.22
C GLU A 62 3.67 -35.72 1.15
N THR A 63 3.12 -36.47 0.20
CA THR A 63 3.87 -36.97 -0.96
C THR A 63 4.48 -35.82 -1.77
N ILE A 64 3.69 -34.78 -2.06
CA ILE A 64 4.14 -33.61 -2.83
C ILE A 64 5.28 -32.87 -2.11
N LEU A 65 5.16 -32.66 -0.80
CA LEU A 65 6.19 -32.02 0.00
C LEU A 65 7.48 -32.86 0.02
N ASP A 66 7.38 -34.19 0.09
CA ASP A 66 8.56 -35.07 0.03
C ASP A 66 9.25 -35.01 -1.35
N GLU A 67 8.47 -34.87 -2.44
CA GLU A 67 9.04 -34.62 -3.76
C GLU A 67 9.76 -33.26 -3.84
N ILE A 68 9.18 -32.19 -3.28
CA ILE A 68 9.84 -30.88 -3.21
C ILE A 68 11.14 -30.94 -2.41
N LYS A 69 11.13 -31.60 -1.24
CA LYS A 69 12.34 -31.77 -0.41
C LYS A 69 13.44 -32.50 -1.18
N GLU A 70 13.08 -33.52 -1.94
CA GLU A 70 14.05 -34.26 -2.76
C GLU A 70 14.60 -33.39 -3.89
N ILE A 71 13.77 -32.57 -4.55
CA ILE A 71 14.24 -31.59 -5.54
C ILE A 71 15.24 -30.62 -4.89
N CYS A 72 14.91 -30.04 -3.73
CA CYS A 72 15.79 -29.12 -3.01
C CYS A 72 17.18 -29.73 -2.75
N LYS A 73 17.23 -30.99 -2.32
CA LYS A 73 18.50 -31.72 -2.09
C LYS A 73 19.29 -31.94 -3.37
N GLN A 74 18.61 -32.35 -4.45
CA GLN A 74 19.25 -32.67 -5.72
C GLN A 74 19.82 -31.44 -6.41
N THR A 75 19.09 -30.32 -6.38
CA THR A 75 19.47 -29.07 -7.06
C THR A 75 20.21 -28.08 -6.16
N LYS A 76 20.21 -28.33 -4.84
CA LYS A 76 20.78 -27.47 -3.80
C LYS A 76 20.14 -26.08 -3.78
N THR A 77 18.82 -26.04 -3.89
CA THR A 77 18.02 -24.81 -4.02
C THR A 77 17.05 -24.68 -2.86
N TYR A 78 16.84 -23.44 -2.40
CA TYR A 78 15.71 -23.13 -1.53
C TYR A 78 14.42 -23.08 -2.35
N ILE A 79 13.34 -23.72 -1.88
CA ILE A 79 12.03 -23.64 -2.53
C ILE A 79 11.00 -23.12 -1.53
N ALA A 80 10.37 -21.99 -1.86
CA ALA A 80 9.17 -21.52 -1.20
C ALA A 80 7.94 -22.07 -1.93
N PHE A 81 7.17 -22.93 -1.26
CA PHE A 81 6.08 -23.70 -1.85
C PHE A 81 4.73 -23.39 -1.19
N GLY A 82 3.73 -23.02 -1.99
CA GLY A 82 2.39 -22.66 -1.52
C GLY A 82 1.35 -23.74 -1.75
N TYR A 83 0.58 -24.09 -0.73
CA TYR A 83 -0.39 -25.19 -0.77
C TYR A 83 -1.53 -25.00 0.23
N ALA A 84 -2.65 -25.66 0.00
CA ALA A 84 -3.76 -25.73 0.93
C ALA A 84 -3.77 -27.10 1.64
N TYR A 85 -3.83 -27.09 2.97
CA TYR A 85 -3.86 -28.31 3.77
C TYR A 85 -4.46 -28.06 5.16
N ASN A 86 -5.20 -29.05 5.69
CA ASN A 86 -5.80 -28.99 7.04
C ASN A 86 -6.58 -27.71 7.37
N ASN A 87 -7.35 -27.18 6.40
CA ASN A 87 -8.08 -25.91 6.54
C ASN A 87 -7.16 -24.71 6.76
N GLU A 88 -5.96 -24.74 6.18
CA GLU A 88 -5.02 -23.63 6.17
C GLU A 88 -4.49 -23.40 4.75
N ASN A 89 -4.17 -22.15 4.47
CA ASN A 89 -3.47 -21.75 3.26
C ASN A 89 -2.02 -21.46 3.66
N LEU A 90 -1.13 -22.35 3.23
CA LEU A 90 0.21 -22.49 3.78
C LEU A 90 1.27 -22.14 2.74
N ALA A 91 2.38 -21.61 3.24
CA ALA A 91 3.63 -21.46 2.50
C ALA A 91 4.77 -22.07 3.31
N SER A 92 5.60 -22.90 2.68
CA SER A 92 6.75 -23.54 3.33
C SER A 92 8.03 -23.21 2.60
N LEU A 93 9.05 -22.77 3.34
CA LEU A 93 10.39 -22.57 2.82
C LEU A 93 11.24 -23.78 3.18
N ILE A 94 11.66 -24.51 2.16
CA ILE A 94 12.47 -25.72 2.28
C ILE A 94 13.88 -25.39 1.82
N ASN A 95 14.88 -25.77 2.61
CA ASN A 95 16.29 -25.48 2.36
C ASN A 95 16.94 -26.51 1.42
N PRO A 96 18.19 -26.28 0.96
CA PRO A 96 18.96 -27.22 0.13
C PRO A 96 19.25 -28.59 0.78
N GLN A 97 19.01 -28.76 2.08
CA GLN A 97 19.13 -30.04 2.79
C GLN A 97 17.80 -30.81 2.80
N GLY A 98 16.71 -30.19 2.34
CA GLY A 98 15.35 -30.72 2.36
C GLY A 98 14.65 -30.54 3.71
N ASP A 99 15.16 -29.68 4.59
CA ASP A 99 14.50 -29.31 5.83
C ASP A 99 13.55 -28.13 5.59
N GLU A 100 12.35 -28.20 6.17
CA GLU A 100 11.44 -27.07 6.23
C GLU A 100 11.90 -26.11 7.34
N ILE A 101 12.44 -24.96 6.95
CA ILE A 101 13.04 -23.99 7.88
C ILE A 101 12.07 -22.87 8.27
N ALA A 102 10.97 -22.73 7.55
CA ALA A 102 9.86 -21.86 7.91
C ALA A 102 8.55 -22.35 7.28
N ARG A 103 7.45 -22.13 8.01
CA ARG A 103 6.08 -22.38 7.54
C ARG A 103 5.21 -21.20 7.95
N LYS A 104 4.44 -20.67 7.01
CA LYS A 104 3.46 -19.61 7.25
C LYS A 104 2.06 -20.09 6.94
N SER A 105 1.11 -19.76 7.82
CA SER A 105 -0.33 -19.78 7.56
C SER A 105 -0.82 -18.37 7.23
N LYS A 106 -1.64 -18.24 6.18
CA LYS A 106 -2.10 -16.94 5.64
C LYS A 106 -2.84 -16.14 6.72
N SER A 107 -2.42 -14.89 6.91
CA SER A 107 -2.91 -14.05 8.00
C SER A 107 -4.06 -13.14 7.59
N ASN A 108 -4.19 -12.78 6.32
CA ASN A 108 -5.26 -11.94 5.81
C ASN A 108 -6.10 -12.75 4.80
N LEU A 109 -7.20 -13.32 5.28
CA LEU A 109 -8.08 -14.14 4.46
C LEU A 109 -8.84 -13.28 3.44
N TRP A 110 -8.73 -13.63 2.17
CA TRP A 110 -9.30 -12.90 1.04
C TRP A 110 -10.59 -13.52 0.55
N HIS A 111 -11.64 -12.71 0.43
CA HIS A 111 -12.89 -13.09 -0.20
C HIS A 111 -13.51 -14.36 0.42
N PHE A 112 -13.56 -15.45 -0.35
CA PHE A 112 -14.10 -16.74 0.04
C PHE A 112 -13.18 -17.57 0.94
N ASP A 113 -11.94 -17.14 1.20
CA ASP A 113 -10.95 -17.88 2.00
C ASP A 113 -11.53 -18.37 3.34
N LYS A 114 -12.33 -17.54 4.02
CA LYS A 114 -12.99 -17.87 5.30
C LYS A 114 -13.95 -19.07 5.24
N ARG A 115 -14.29 -19.56 4.05
CA ARG A 115 -15.08 -20.79 3.87
C ARG A 115 -14.25 -22.06 4.11
N TRP A 116 -12.93 -21.98 3.93
CA TRP A 116 -12.04 -23.15 3.90
C TRP A 116 -10.84 -23.01 4.82
N PHE A 117 -10.38 -21.79 5.04
CA PHE A 117 -9.14 -21.51 5.75
C PHE A 117 -9.37 -20.81 7.08
N SER A 118 -8.56 -21.19 8.05
CA SER A 118 -8.38 -20.48 9.30
C SER A 118 -7.28 -19.43 9.17
N GLN A 119 -7.39 -18.36 9.95
CA GLN A 119 -6.45 -17.24 9.90
C GLN A 119 -5.18 -17.58 10.70
N GLY A 120 -4.01 -17.44 10.07
CA GLY A 120 -2.71 -17.51 10.73
C GLY A 120 -2.35 -16.21 11.46
N ALA A 121 -1.55 -16.30 12.51
CA ALA A 121 -1.19 -15.15 13.36
C ALA A 121 0.26 -14.65 13.21
N GLU A 122 1.09 -15.38 12.45
CA GLU A 122 2.53 -15.34 12.66
C GLU A 122 3.28 -14.45 11.66
N VAL A 123 4.21 -13.65 12.21
CA VAL A 123 5.34 -13.08 11.47
C VAL A 123 6.33 -14.22 11.25
N VAL A 124 6.51 -14.62 10.00
CA VAL A 124 7.35 -15.77 9.66
C VAL A 124 8.58 -15.30 8.89
N THR A 125 9.75 -15.62 9.43
CA THR A 125 11.05 -15.33 8.84
C THR A 125 11.97 -16.53 8.97
N ALA A 126 12.96 -16.63 8.10
CA ALA A 126 14.00 -17.65 8.17
C ALA A 126 15.38 -17.05 7.88
N ASP A 127 16.39 -17.52 8.60
CA ASP A 127 17.78 -17.23 8.27
C ASP A 127 18.25 -18.13 7.12
N THR A 128 18.92 -17.54 6.13
CA THR A 128 19.53 -18.26 5.00
C THR A 128 20.97 -17.81 4.81
N GLU A 129 21.71 -18.49 3.94
CA GLU A 129 23.10 -18.11 3.59
C GLU A 129 23.20 -16.73 2.90
N PHE A 130 22.10 -16.23 2.36
CA PHE A 130 22.00 -14.93 1.69
C PHE A 130 21.29 -13.86 2.54
N GLY A 131 21.03 -14.16 3.82
CA GLY A 131 20.44 -13.24 4.78
C GLY A 131 18.99 -13.57 5.11
N LYS A 132 18.44 -12.91 6.13
CA LYS A 132 17.11 -13.24 6.62
C LYS A 132 16.04 -12.92 5.57
N VAL A 133 15.12 -13.86 5.34
CA VAL A 133 13.95 -13.69 4.48
C VAL A 133 12.67 -13.68 5.29
N GLY A 134 11.64 -13.01 4.78
CA GLY A 134 10.29 -13.00 5.32
C GLY A 134 9.29 -13.62 4.35
N ILE A 135 8.24 -14.25 4.87
CA ILE A 135 7.20 -14.89 4.04
C ILE A 135 5.87 -14.18 4.27
N VAL A 136 5.19 -13.85 3.18
CA VAL A 136 3.80 -13.36 3.15
C VAL A 136 3.01 -14.16 2.10
N ILE A 137 1.69 -14.23 2.26
CA ILE A 137 0.82 -14.93 1.31
C ILE A 137 -0.24 -13.98 0.76
N CYS A 138 -0.09 -13.58 -0.49
CA CYS A 138 -1.06 -12.88 -1.32
C CYS A 138 -1.64 -11.62 -0.65
N ALA A 139 -2.85 -11.74 -0.08
CA ALA A 139 -3.55 -10.64 0.56
C ALA A 139 -2.86 -10.15 1.85
N ASP A 140 -1.92 -10.91 2.42
CA ASP A 140 -1.04 -10.42 3.48
C ASP A 140 -0.29 -9.16 3.04
N ALA A 141 0.22 -9.13 1.80
CA ALA A 141 0.95 -7.99 1.26
C ALA A 141 0.07 -6.74 1.04
N ARG A 142 -1.26 -6.91 1.05
CA ARG A 142 -2.22 -5.80 1.02
C ARG A 142 -2.27 -5.06 2.35
N LEU A 143 -2.05 -5.73 3.47
CA LEU A 143 -2.05 -5.09 4.79
C LEU A 143 -0.67 -4.51 5.12
N PRO A 144 -0.55 -3.18 5.28
CA PRO A 144 0.74 -2.57 5.62
C PRO A 144 1.35 -3.16 6.89
N GLU A 145 0.53 -3.47 7.89
CA GLU A 145 1.00 -3.92 9.19
C GLU A 145 1.76 -5.25 9.10
N LEU A 146 1.28 -6.19 8.28
CA LEU A 146 1.88 -7.51 8.16
C LEU A 146 3.26 -7.44 7.51
N VAL A 147 3.37 -6.72 6.39
CA VAL A 147 4.65 -6.54 5.69
C VAL A 147 5.63 -5.74 6.55
N ARG A 148 5.15 -4.70 7.25
CA ARG A 148 5.99 -3.92 8.17
C ARG A 148 6.50 -4.77 9.32
N CYS A 149 5.66 -5.58 9.96
CA CYS A 149 6.08 -6.48 11.04
C CYS A 149 7.19 -7.46 10.56
N VAL A 150 7.06 -7.99 9.35
CA VAL A 150 8.09 -8.84 8.72
C VAL A 150 9.38 -8.05 8.46
N ALA A 151 9.29 -6.85 7.90
CA ALA A 151 10.44 -5.98 7.62
C ALA A 151 11.24 -5.64 8.89
N LEU A 152 10.54 -5.43 10.01
CA LEU A 152 11.13 -5.12 11.32
C LEU A 152 11.92 -6.28 11.94
N GLU A 153 11.88 -7.49 11.34
CA GLU A 153 12.77 -8.61 11.71
C GLU A 153 14.16 -8.54 11.06
N ASN A 154 14.48 -7.43 10.37
CA ASN A 154 15.69 -7.20 9.59
C ASN A 154 15.81 -8.13 8.37
N VAL A 155 14.70 -8.49 7.75
CA VAL A 155 14.71 -9.25 6.50
C VAL A 155 15.27 -8.41 5.36
N LYS A 156 15.89 -9.07 4.38
CA LYS A 156 16.41 -8.45 3.15
C LYS A 156 15.52 -8.70 1.93
N LEU A 157 14.75 -9.78 1.99
CA LEU A 157 13.82 -10.22 0.95
C LEU A 157 12.50 -10.65 1.59
N VAL A 158 11.40 -10.13 1.06
CA VAL A 158 10.04 -10.62 1.31
C VAL A 158 9.63 -11.52 0.14
N ILE A 159 9.27 -12.75 0.46
CA ILE A 159 8.74 -13.76 -0.45
C ILE A 159 7.22 -13.71 -0.38
N ASP A 160 6.55 -13.40 -1.48
CA ASP A 160 5.10 -13.36 -1.61
C ASP A 160 4.61 -14.48 -2.54
N LEU A 161 3.88 -15.44 -1.97
CA LEU A 161 3.20 -16.48 -2.72
C LEU A 161 1.77 -16.00 -2.95
N ALA A 162 1.33 -15.91 -4.21
CA ALA A 162 0.11 -15.18 -4.55
C ALA A 162 -0.85 -15.90 -5.50
N ASN A 163 -2.12 -15.49 -5.41
CA ASN A 163 -3.21 -15.63 -6.38
C ASN A 163 -3.90 -14.26 -6.54
N LEU A 164 -3.28 -13.32 -7.27
CA LEU A 164 -3.74 -11.94 -7.35
C LEU A 164 -4.97 -11.83 -8.26
N THR A 165 -6.16 -11.78 -7.66
CA THR A 165 -7.41 -11.66 -8.45
C THR A 165 -7.45 -10.36 -9.24
N ALA A 166 -7.76 -10.41 -10.52
CA ALA A 166 -7.73 -9.26 -11.41
C ALA A 166 -9.01 -9.12 -12.24
N THR A 167 -9.18 -7.96 -12.89
CA THR A 167 -10.34 -7.70 -13.75
C THR A 167 -9.95 -6.91 -14.99
N GLY A 168 -10.64 -7.17 -16.09
CA GLY A 168 -10.46 -6.47 -17.36
C GLY A 168 -10.98 -7.30 -18.53
N PRO A 169 -11.43 -6.65 -19.62
CA PRO A 169 -11.93 -7.36 -20.81
C PRO A 169 -10.80 -7.96 -21.67
N GLU A 170 -9.56 -7.49 -21.49
CA GLU A 170 -8.38 -7.93 -22.23
C GLU A 170 -7.37 -8.53 -21.24
N ILE A 171 -6.97 -9.79 -21.43
CA ILE A 171 -6.03 -10.50 -20.53
C ILE A 171 -4.70 -9.75 -20.35
N LYS A 172 -4.25 -9.00 -21.36
CA LYS A 172 -3.01 -8.21 -21.35
C LYS A 172 -3.11 -6.87 -20.62
N LYS A 173 -4.32 -6.45 -20.23
CA LYS A 173 -4.61 -5.17 -19.56
C LYS A 173 -5.44 -5.36 -18.29
N LEU A 174 -5.29 -6.52 -17.64
CA LEU A 174 -5.93 -6.78 -16.36
C LEU A 174 -5.44 -5.78 -15.33
N SER A 175 -6.36 -5.24 -14.52
CA SER A 175 -6.03 -4.38 -13.39
C SER A 175 -6.11 -5.15 -12.09
N ASN A 176 -5.12 -4.92 -11.24
CA ASN A 176 -5.08 -5.41 -9.87
C ASN A 176 -4.26 -4.42 -9.03
N ALA A 177 -4.81 -3.95 -7.91
CA ALA A 177 -4.17 -2.94 -7.07
C ALA A 177 -2.77 -3.35 -6.56
N GLN A 178 -2.58 -4.63 -6.20
CA GLN A 178 -1.32 -5.11 -5.67
C GLN A 178 -0.21 -5.05 -6.71
N SER A 179 -0.43 -5.64 -7.88
CA SER A 179 0.55 -5.62 -8.98
C SER A 179 0.73 -4.24 -9.59
N ASP A 180 -0.33 -3.42 -9.65
CA ASP A 180 -0.31 -2.13 -10.34
C ASP A 180 0.42 -1.04 -9.53
N TYR A 181 0.43 -1.12 -8.19
CA TYR A 181 1.08 -0.10 -7.35
C TYR A 181 1.44 -0.52 -5.92
N MET A 182 0.73 -1.45 -5.26
CA MET A 182 0.99 -1.72 -3.84
C MET A 182 2.30 -2.47 -3.61
N LEU A 183 2.62 -3.52 -4.38
CA LEU A 183 3.80 -4.35 -4.13
C LEU A 183 5.12 -3.57 -4.33
N ALA A 184 5.18 -2.73 -5.36
CA ALA A 184 6.27 -1.76 -5.54
C ALA A 184 6.40 -0.82 -4.32
N THR A 185 5.27 -0.31 -3.83
CA THR A 185 5.23 0.54 -2.63
C THR A 185 5.67 -0.21 -1.38
N ARG A 186 5.30 -1.49 -1.23
CA ARG A 186 5.72 -2.35 -0.10
C ARG A 186 7.22 -2.55 -0.05
N ALA A 187 7.85 -2.79 -1.20
CA ALA A 187 9.30 -2.91 -1.28
C ALA A 187 9.98 -1.59 -0.86
N ARG A 188 9.53 -0.47 -1.42
CA ARG A 188 10.07 0.89 -1.14
C ARG A 188 9.91 1.30 0.33
N GLU A 189 8.70 1.18 0.87
CA GLU A 189 8.41 1.65 2.23
C GLU A 189 9.10 0.82 3.32
N ASN A 190 9.56 -0.40 2.98
CA ASN A 190 10.27 -1.29 3.89
C ASN A 190 11.78 -1.40 3.60
N LYS A 191 12.28 -0.81 2.50
CA LYS A 191 13.67 -0.94 2.02
C LYS A 191 14.11 -2.41 1.89
N VAL A 192 13.24 -3.25 1.32
CA VAL A 192 13.52 -4.68 1.10
C VAL A 192 13.29 -5.07 -0.34
N TRP A 193 13.96 -6.11 -0.81
CA TRP A 193 13.53 -6.78 -2.02
C TRP A 193 12.17 -7.44 -1.77
N LEU A 194 11.29 -7.45 -2.77
CA LEU A 194 10.03 -8.18 -2.73
C LEU A 194 9.90 -9.01 -4.00
N ALA A 195 9.73 -10.32 -3.86
CA ALA A 195 9.55 -11.22 -4.98
C ALA A 195 8.19 -11.91 -4.86
N VAL A 196 7.35 -11.78 -5.88
CA VAL A 196 5.98 -12.32 -5.93
C VAL A 196 5.85 -13.37 -7.03
N SER A 197 5.23 -14.49 -6.69
CA SER A 197 4.90 -15.57 -7.61
C SER A 197 3.40 -15.77 -7.64
N ASP A 198 2.78 -15.54 -8.79
CA ASP A 198 1.34 -15.57 -9.01
C ASP A 198 0.94 -16.65 -10.01
N LYS A 199 -0.33 -17.08 -9.98
CA LYS A 199 -0.93 -17.83 -11.08
C LYS A 199 -1.45 -16.90 -12.17
N TRP A 200 -1.68 -17.42 -13.38
CA TRP A 200 -2.39 -16.71 -14.44
C TRP A 200 -3.61 -17.51 -14.93
N GLY A 201 -4.45 -16.89 -15.75
CA GLY A 201 -5.63 -17.54 -16.33
C GLY A 201 -6.87 -17.44 -15.45
N VAL A 202 -7.80 -18.38 -15.63
CA VAL A 202 -9.09 -18.38 -14.94
C VAL A 202 -9.32 -19.74 -14.28
N GLU A 203 -9.44 -19.77 -12.96
CA GLU A 203 -9.71 -20.98 -12.17
C GLU A 203 -11.21 -21.13 -11.90
N ALA A 204 -11.70 -22.37 -12.01
CA ALA A 204 -13.11 -22.73 -11.82
C ALA A 204 -14.08 -21.78 -12.57
N GLU A 205 -13.69 -21.34 -13.78
CA GLU A 205 -14.35 -20.37 -14.65
C GLU A 205 -14.75 -19.02 -14.00
N THR A 206 -14.33 -18.75 -12.75
CA THR A 206 -14.91 -17.69 -11.92
C THR A 206 -13.87 -16.80 -11.26
N VAL A 207 -12.61 -17.23 -11.18
CA VAL A 207 -11.53 -16.48 -10.56
C VAL A 207 -10.45 -16.18 -11.59
N THR A 208 -10.37 -14.93 -12.04
CA THR A 208 -9.33 -14.46 -12.96
C THR A 208 -8.11 -13.99 -12.18
N TYR A 209 -6.93 -14.47 -12.53
CA TYR A 209 -5.66 -14.07 -11.91
C TYR A 209 -4.87 -13.08 -12.77
N ALA A 210 -4.05 -12.26 -12.10
CA ALA A 210 -3.27 -11.21 -12.73
C ALA A 210 -2.09 -11.77 -13.53
N GLY A 211 -1.57 -12.95 -13.17
CA GLY A 211 -0.23 -13.35 -13.57
C GLY A 211 0.77 -12.31 -13.06
N ARG A 212 1.63 -11.80 -13.94
CA ARG A 212 2.55 -10.70 -13.62
C ARG A 212 3.41 -10.95 -12.39
N SER A 213 3.82 -12.21 -12.18
CA SER A 213 4.87 -12.57 -11.23
C SER A 213 6.07 -11.66 -11.44
N ALA A 214 6.64 -11.11 -10.35
CA ALA A 214 7.56 -9.99 -10.45
C ALA A 214 8.55 -9.93 -9.30
N VAL A 215 9.63 -9.17 -9.50
CA VAL A 215 10.61 -8.84 -8.47
C VAL A 215 10.76 -7.32 -8.41
N TYR A 216 10.70 -6.77 -7.20
CA TYR A 216 10.81 -5.35 -6.90
C TYR A 216 12.07 -5.07 -6.07
N SER A 217 12.82 -4.05 -6.45
CA SER A 217 13.98 -3.57 -5.71
C SER A 217 13.57 -2.86 -4.40
N PRO A 218 14.50 -2.63 -3.47
CA PRO A 218 14.27 -1.83 -2.27
C PRO A 218 13.83 -0.39 -2.51
N ASP A 219 14.01 0.16 -3.72
CA ASP A 219 13.46 1.47 -4.12
C ASP A 219 12.04 1.37 -4.72
N GLY A 220 11.49 0.16 -4.81
CA GLY A 220 10.18 -0.12 -5.41
C GLY A 220 10.20 -0.25 -6.93
N ILE A 221 11.38 -0.39 -7.55
CA ILE A 221 11.50 -0.55 -9.01
C ILE A 221 11.20 -2.00 -9.38
N CYS A 222 10.27 -2.23 -10.30
CA CYS A 222 10.02 -3.56 -10.86
C CYS A 222 11.17 -3.96 -11.79
N VAL A 223 12.05 -4.86 -11.35
CA VAL A 223 13.25 -5.24 -12.13
C VAL A 223 12.98 -6.34 -13.15
N ALA A 224 11.96 -7.16 -12.91
CA ALA A 224 11.48 -8.17 -13.85
C ALA A 224 10.00 -8.47 -13.58
N GLN A 225 9.24 -8.78 -14.64
CA GLN A 225 7.83 -9.13 -14.55
C GLN A 225 7.43 -10.08 -15.69
N ALA A 226 6.66 -11.11 -15.37
CA ALA A 226 6.04 -11.99 -16.35
C ALA A 226 4.88 -11.28 -17.09
N PRO A 227 4.53 -11.69 -18.31
CA PRO A 227 3.25 -11.32 -18.92
C PRO A 227 2.08 -11.88 -18.10
N SER A 228 0.85 -11.46 -18.39
CA SER A 228 -0.35 -11.88 -17.65
C SER A 228 -1.00 -13.17 -18.18
N ASP A 229 -0.46 -13.80 -19.23
CA ASP A 229 -1.18 -14.80 -20.04
C ASP A 229 -0.37 -16.05 -20.42
N GLN A 230 0.72 -16.38 -19.72
CA GLN A 230 1.49 -17.60 -19.99
C GLN A 230 2.34 -18.07 -18.79
N ASN A 231 2.67 -19.36 -18.77
CA ASN A 231 3.65 -19.92 -17.83
C ASN A 231 5.02 -19.28 -18.06
N MET A 232 5.73 -18.94 -16.99
CA MET A 232 7.04 -18.31 -17.09
C MET A 232 7.88 -18.53 -15.83
N ILE A 233 9.19 -18.73 -16.02
CA ILE A 233 10.18 -18.65 -14.95
C ILE A 233 10.79 -17.24 -15.03
N VAL A 234 10.51 -16.39 -14.05
CA VAL A 234 11.05 -15.03 -13.97
C VAL A 234 12.35 -15.09 -13.18
N SER A 235 13.48 -15.11 -13.89
CA SER A 235 14.83 -15.16 -13.31
C SER A 235 15.40 -13.77 -13.08
N VAL A 236 15.95 -13.54 -11.88
CA VAL A 236 16.60 -12.27 -11.48
C VAL A 236 17.88 -12.57 -10.71
N GLU A 237 18.93 -11.80 -10.98
CA GLU A 237 20.12 -11.77 -10.14
C GLU A 237 19.99 -10.62 -9.13
N ILE A 238 19.90 -10.95 -7.85
CA ILE A 238 19.87 -9.98 -6.75
C ILE A 238 21.30 -9.71 -6.27
N PRO A 239 21.72 -8.44 -6.16
CA PRO A 239 23.03 -8.07 -5.65
C PRO A 239 23.29 -8.60 -4.23
N THR A 240 24.50 -9.08 -4.00
CA THR A 240 24.96 -9.59 -2.71
C THR A 240 26.33 -9.04 -2.37
N ASP A 241 26.60 -8.86 -1.08
CA ASP A 241 27.89 -8.40 -0.58
C ASP A 241 28.98 -9.48 -0.72
N ALA A 242 30.20 -9.17 -0.28
CA ALA A 242 31.33 -10.10 -0.32
C ALA A 242 31.15 -11.38 0.52
N LYS A 243 30.14 -11.43 1.40
CA LYS A 243 29.76 -12.59 2.21
C LYS A 243 28.57 -13.35 1.61
N GLY A 244 28.05 -12.91 0.46
CA GLY A 244 26.88 -13.49 -0.18
C GLY A 244 25.54 -13.02 0.38
N GLN A 245 25.52 -12.02 1.27
CA GLN A 245 24.29 -11.49 1.87
C GLN A 245 23.63 -10.49 0.93
N ILE A 246 22.30 -10.54 0.80
CA ILE A 246 21.53 -9.62 -0.05
C ILE A 246 21.78 -8.16 0.35
N GLU A 247 22.07 -7.33 -0.64
CA GLU A 247 22.21 -5.90 -0.47
C GLU A 247 20.87 -5.18 -0.72
N CYS A 248 20.46 -4.34 0.23
CA CYS A 248 19.30 -3.48 0.08
C CYS A 248 19.77 -2.03 -0.12
N VAL A 249 20.17 -1.71 -1.36
CA VAL A 249 20.59 -0.35 -1.74
C VAL A 249 19.34 0.48 -2.04
N VAL A 250 19.30 1.71 -1.53
CA VAL A 250 18.21 2.67 -1.73
C VAL A 250 18.75 4.06 -2.06
N GLU A 251 18.02 4.81 -2.87
CA GLU A 251 18.34 6.21 -3.19
C GLU A 251 17.97 7.18 -2.05
N GLU A 252 16.86 6.89 -1.36
CA GLU A 252 16.25 7.78 -0.38
C GLU A 252 16.13 7.13 0.99
N ASP A 253 16.49 7.87 2.03
CA ASP A 253 16.22 7.45 3.39
C ASP A 253 14.75 7.60 3.78
N LEU A 254 14.26 6.58 4.49
CA LEU A 254 12.97 6.60 5.15
C LEU A 254 13.05 7.50 6.39
N PRO A 255 11.96 8.23 6.72
CA PRO A 255 11.90 8.98 7.96
C PRO A 255 11.89 8.02 9.16
N LEU A 256 12.27 8.54 10.33
CA LEU A 256 12.22 7.77 11.56
C LEU A 256 10.77 7.42 11.92
N ARG A 257 10.56 6.17 12.31
CA ARG A 257 9.27 5.72 12.88
C ARG A 257 9.02 6.41 14.22
N ARG A 258 7.75 6.55 14.59
CA ARG A 258 7.30 7.03 15.90
C ARG A 258 6.36 6.02 16.57
N PRO A 259 6.88 4.88 17.04
CA PRO A 259 6.06 3.80 17.62
C PRO A 259 5.19 4.26 18.79
N ASP A 260 5.65 5.27 19.54
CA ASP A 260 4.92 5.93 20.62
C ASP A 260 3.59 6.55 20.17
N LEU A 261 3.45 6.88 18.88
CA LEU A 261 2.26 7.49 18.30
C LEU A 261 1.36 6.48 17.56
N TYR A 262 1.74 5.19 17.54
CA TYR A 262 1.03 4.15 16.78
C TYR A 262 0.08 3.30 17.64
N THR A 263 -0.23 3.72 18.87
CA THR A 263 -1.02 2.94 19.83
C THR A 263 -2.43 2.56 19.31
N VAL A 264 -2.99 3.35 18.37
CA VAL A 264 -4.27 3.01 17.71
C VAL A 264 -4.21 1.73 16.87
N LEU A 265 -3.02 1.32 16.40
CA LEU A 265 -2.83 0.08 15.64
C LEU A 265 -3.12 -1.16 16.50
N THR A 266 -2.80 -1.11 17.80
CA THR A 266 -2.97 -2.21 18.76
C THR A 266 -4.21 -2.06 19.63
N THR A 267 -4.92 -0.93 19.50
CA THR A 267 -6.18 -0.70 20.22
C THR A 267 -7.32 -1.57 19.66
N GLU A 268 -8.13 -2.10 20.57
CA GLU A 268 -9.33 -2.88 20.23
C GLU A 268 -10.24 -2.11 19.26
N THR A 269 -10.63 -2.75 18.16
CA THR A 269 -11.37 -2.11 17.06
C THR A 269 -12.62 -1.35 17.51
N LYS A 270 -13.39 -1.89 18.47
CA LYS A 270 -14.63 -1.26 18.96
C LYS A 270 -14.41 0.05 19.74
N LYS A 271 -13.18 0.30 20.21
CA LYS A 271 -12.81 1.52 20.95
C LYS A 271 -12.26 2.62 20.05
N LEU A 272 -12.04 2.33 18.78
CA LEU A 272 -11.46 3.28 17.84
C LEU A 272 -12.52 4.23 17.27
N PRO A 273 -12.18 5.50 16.99
CA PRO A 273 -13.09 6.45 16.37
C PRO A 273 -13.71 5.93 15.05
N ILE A 274 -12.93 5.20 14.24
CA ILE A 274 -13.45 4.62 12.99
C ILE A 274 -14.66 3.70 13.21
N TYR A 275 -14.80 3.05 14.36
CA TYR A 275 -15.93 2.16 14.63
C TYR A 275 -17.27 2.93 14.67
N ASN A 276 -17.25 4.16 15.19
CA ASN A 276 -18.43 5.04 15.15
C ASN A 276 -18.77 5.39 13.71
N CYS A 277 -17.77 5.74 12.90
CA CYS A 277 -17.94 6.07 11.48
C CYS A 277 -18.50 4.90 10.64
N LEU A 278 -18.29 3.65 11.05
CA LEU A 278 -18.84 2.46 10.39
C LEU A 278 -20.32 2.23 10.70
N THR A 279 -20.84 2.79 11.79
CA THR A 279 -22.18 2.52 12.32
C THR A 279 -23.12 3.72 12.22
N GLU A 280 -22.57 4.91 12.01
CA GLU A 280 -23.33 6.15 11.87
C GLU A 280 -24.09 6.21 10.52
N PRO A 281 -25.39 6.54 10.52
CA PRO A 281 -26.14 6.80 9.30
C PRO A 281 -25.58 8.00 8.53
N VAL A 282 -25.50 7.87 7.21
CA VAL A 282 -24.95 8.91 6.34
C VAL A 282 -25.99 9.42 5.35
N VAL A 283 -25.95 10.72 5.06
CA VAL A 283 -26.65 11.33 3.92
C VAL A 283 -25.62 11.59 2.83
N PRO A 284 -25.62 10.86 1.70
CA PRO A 284 -24.55 10.93 0.71
C PRO A 284 -24.26 12.35 0.20
N GLU A 285 -25.30 13.14 -0.04
CA GLU A 285 -25.18 14.53 -0.51
C GLU A 285 -24.37 15.40 0.47
N LEU A 286 -24.57 15.23 1.78
CA LEU A 286 -23.88 16.02 2.81
C LEU A 286 -22.40 15.62 2.99
N LEU A 287 -22.04 14.40 2.57
CA LEU A 287 -20.69 13.84 2.64
C LEU A 287 -19.98 13.85 1.28
N THR A 288 -20.41 14.70 0.35
CA THR A 288 -19.82 14.79 -0.99
C THR A 288 -19.32 16.21 -1.27
N PRO A 289 -18.26 16.67 -0.57
CA PRO A 289 -17.68 17.98 -0.83
C PRO A 289 -17.09 18.07 -2.24
N TYR A 290 -17.22 19.24 -2.87
CA TYR A 290 -16.40 19.61 -4.03
C TYR A 290 -15.05 20.16 -3.54
N ILE A 291 -13.96 19.45 -3.88
CA ILE A 291 -12.61 19.75 -3.40
C ILE A 291 -11.74 20.17 -4.58
N THR A 292 -10.98 21.26 -4.39
CA THR A 292 -10.00 21.73 -5.37
C THR A 292 -8.57 21.59 -4.87
N VAL A 293 -7.66 21.22 -5.76
CA VAL A 293 -6.21 21.20 -5.53
C VAL A 293 -5.52 22.08 -6.56
N SER A 294 -4.46 22.77 -6.15
CA SER A 294 -3.65 23.62 -7.03
C SER A 294 -2.22 23.10 -7.15
N SER A 295 -1.59 23.32 -8.31
CA SER A 295 -0.15 23.15 -8.50
C SER A 295 0.62 24.37 -7.97
N SER A 296 1.93 24.22 -7.84
CA SER A 296 2.86 25.26 -7.39
C SER A 296 2.66 26.61 -8.10
N PHE A 297 2.99 27.67 -7.36
CA PHE A 297 2.93 29.07 -7.79
C PHE A 297 4.19 29.55 -8.53
N ASP A 298 5.19 28.70 -8.79
CA ASP A 298 6.43 29.12 -9.44
C ASP A 298 6.25 29.39 -10.94
N ASN A 299 6.40 30.65 -11.36
CA ASN A 299 6.64 30.96 -12.78
C ASN A 299 7.26 32.35 -12.99
N ASP A 300 8.05 32.45 -14.05
CA ASP A 300 8.57 33.68 -14.65
C ASP A 300 7.47 34.72 -14.98
N ASP A 301 6.21 34.26 -15.14
CA ASP A 301 5.01 35.08 -15.42
C ASP A 301 4.65 36.06 -14.28
N PHE A 302 5.10 35.80 -13.05
CA PHE A 302 4.79 36.61 -11.86
C PHE A 302 5.99 37.37 -11.30
N LYS A 303 7.11 37.46 -12.04
CA LYS A 303 8.28 38.28 -11.66
C LYS A 303 7.93 39.74 -11.30
N ASN A 304 6.78 40.24 -11.75
CA ASN A 304 6.31 41.62 -11.56
C ASN A 304 4.99 41.75 -10.76
N VAL A 305 4.51 40.70 -10.07
CA VAL A 305 3.27 40.73 -9.28
C VAL A 305 3.58 40.31 -7.85
N ASP A 306 2.99 40.98 -6.86
CA ASP A 306 3.06 40.52 -5.47
C ASP A 306 2.49 39.08 -5.38
N PHE A 307 3.30 38.15 -4.90
CA PHE A 307 2.94 36.75 -4.75
C PHE A 307 1.67 36.56 -3.92
N LYS A 308 1.49 37.37 -2.86
CA LYS A 308 0.28 37.33 -2.03
C LYS A 308 -0.96 37.72 -2.83
N ASP A 309 -0.87 38.77 -3.63
CA ASP A 309 -1.97 39.23 -4.49
C ASP A 309 -2.32 38.20 -5.57
N ALA A 310 -1.33 37.53 -6.15
CA ALA A 310 -1.57 36.48 -7.14
C ALA A 310 -2.32 35.29 -6.52
N ARG A 311 -1.93 34.88 -5.31
CA ARG A 311 -2.56 33.76 -4.60
C ARG A 311 -3.97 34.07 -4.13
N VAL A 312 -4.23 35.25 -3.58
CA VAL A 312 -5.59 35.69 -3.22
C VAL A 312 -6.48 35.76 -4.45
N ARG A 313 -5.96 36.25 -5.58
CA ARG A 313 -6.70 36.29 -6.86
C ARG A 313 -7.01 34.89 -7.39
N HIS A 314 -6.09 33.94 -7.23
CA HIS A 314 -6.31 32.53 -7.56
C HIS A 314 -7.42 31.93 -6.69
N VAL A 315 -7.37 32.13 -5.38
CA VAL A 315 -8.44 31.69 -4.46
C VAL A 315 -9.79 32.29 -4.85
N LYS A 316 -9.87 33.59 -5.17
CA LYS A 316 -11.11 34.21 -5.64
C LYS A 316 -11.67 33.51 -6.89
N ARG A 317 -10.84 33.17 -7.86
CA ARG A 317 -11.26 32.40 -9.05
C ARG A 317 -11.74 31.00 -8.73
N LEU A 318 -11.18 30.36 -7.71
CA LEU A 318 -11.65 29.06 -7.23
C LEU A 318 -12.99 29.19 -6.51
N LEU A 319 -13.21 30.25 -5.73
CA LEU A 319 -14.48 30.48 -5.03
C LEU A 319 -15.66 30.65 -6.00
N GLU A 320 -15.45 31.18 -7.21
CA GLU A 320 -16.46 31.21 -8.29
C GLU A 320 -16.89 29.81 -8.77
N GLN A 321 -16.13 28.76 -8.45
CA GLN A 321 -16.47 27.36 -8.73
C GLN A 321 -17.16 26.67 -7.52
N GLU A 322 -17.51 27.44 -6.50
CA GLU A 322 -18.22 27.01 -5.29
C GLU A 322 -17.64 25.77 -4.58
N PRO A 323 -16.31 25.65 -4.39
CA PRO A 323 -15.74 24.52 -3.66
C PRO A 323 -16.10 24.58 -2.19
N ASN A 324 -16.30 23.41 -1.58
CA ASN A 324 -16.37 23.28 -0.12
C ASN A 324 -14.97 23.38 0.50
N LEU A 325 -13.95 22.85 -0.19
CA LEU A 325 -12.56 22.83 0.30
C LEU A 325 -11.58 23.22 -0.81
N ILE A 326 -10.72 24.20 -0.52
CA ILE A 326 -9.59 24.58 -1.39
C ILE A 326 -8.30 24.15 -0.70
N VAL A 327 -7.49 23.33 -1.37
CA VAL A 327 -6.18 22.90 -0.86
C VAL A 327 -5.08 23.54 -1.70
N LEU A 328 -4.33 24.44 -1.06
CA LEU A 328 -3.26 25.18 -1.71
C LEU A 328 -1.90 24.48 -1.50
N PRO A 329 -0.98 24.58 -2.45
CA PRO A 329 0.39 24.12 -2.26
C PRO A 329 1.10 24.95 -1.18
N ALA A 330 2.12 24.35 -0.60
CA ALA A 330 2.96 25.01 0.38
C ALA A 330 3.71 26.21 -0.20
N ILE A 331 3.99 27.18 0.66
CA ILE A 331 4.78 28.38 0.34
C ILE A 331 5.99 28.50 1.26
N SER A 332 6.98 29.29 0.84
CA SER A 332 8.12 29.62 1.69
C SER A 332 7.70 30.64 2.76
N GLY A 333 8.09 30.39 4.00
CA GLY A 333 7.66 31.19 5.15
C GLY A 333 6.35 30.72 5.77
N GLU A 334 5.84 31.50 6.72
CA GLU A 334 4.48 31.32 7.25
C GLU A 334 3.46 32.02 6.35
N ASP A 335 2.32 31.35 6.16
CA ASP A 335 1.21 31.90 5.41
C ASP A 335 0.33 32.82 6.28
N ASP A 336 -0.17 33.90 5.70
CA ASP A 336 -1.06 34.82 6.41
C ASP A 336 -2.48 34.26 6.43
N THR A 337 -2.84 33.65 7.56
CA THR A 337 -4.17 33.06 7.75
C THR A 337 -5.31 34.07 7.73
N THR A 338 -5.02 35.36 7.95
CA THR A 338 -6.05 36.41 8.03
C THR A 338 -6.45 36.96 6.65
N SER A 339 -5.57 36.86 5.65
CA SER A 339 -5.81 37.34 4.28
C SER A 339 -7.01 36.70 3.56
N TYR A 340 -7.49 35.57 4.06
CA TYR A 340 -8.63 34.81 3.50
C TYR A 340 -9.90 34.89 4.35
N GLN A 341 -9.79 35.37 5.59
CA GLN A 341 -10.96 35.59 6.45
C GLN A 341 -11.81 36.71 5.87
N GLY A 342 -13.12 36.52 5.83
CA GLY A 342 -14.07 37.42 5.16
C GLY A 342 -14.24 37.18 3.66
N LEU A 343 -13.41 36.35 3.00
CA LEU A 343 -13.61 35.92 1.61
C LEU A 343 -14.45 34.66 1.49
N LEU A 344 -14.46 33.82 2.52
CA LEU A 344 -15.12 32.52 2.53
C LEU A 344 -16.57 32.65 2.99
N SER A 345 -17.47 31.85 2.43
CA SER A 345 -18.77 31.62 3.07
C SER A 345 -18.63 30.64 4.26
N ASP A 346 -19.67 30.52 5.10
CA ASP A 346 -19.66 29.67 6.29
C ASP A 346 -19.44 28.16 5.98
N ASN A 347 -19.66 27.74 4.74
CA ASN A 347 -19.49 26.34 4.29
C ASN A 347 -18.23 26.12 3.44
N GLN A 348 -17.32 27.09 3.41
CA GLN A 348 -16.09 27.04 2.63
C GLN A 348 -14.87 27.08 3.53
N TYR A 349 -13.90 26.23 3.19
CA TYR A 349 -12.70 26.03 3.97
C TYR A 349 -11.48 26.08 3.06
N ILE A 350 -10.35 26.55 3.60
CA ILE A 350 -9.06 26.53 2.92
C ILE A 350 -8.06 25.78 3.77
N ILE A 351 -7.24 24.96 3.11
CA ILE A 351 -6.02 24.40 3.69
C ILE A 351 -4.82 25.11 3.09
N MET A 352 -3.96 25.58 3.97
CA MET A 352 -2.75 26.32 3.62
C MET A 352 -1.55 25.71 4.30
N THR A 353 -0.39 25.79 3.65
CA THR A 353 0.85 25.24 4.18
C THR A 353 1.97 26.25 4.02
N GLY A 354 2.70 26.48 5.11
CA GLY A 354 3.95 27.24 5.11
C GLY A 354 5.12 26.33 5.42
N SER A 355 6.27 26.59 4.81
CA SER A 355 7.53 25.89 5.10
C SER A 355 8.68 26.88 5.27
N ALA A 356 9.34 26.83 6.42
CA ALA A 356 10.47 27.68 6.75
C ALA A 356 11.44 26.94 7.66
N ASP A 357 12.74 27.06 7.39
CA ASP A 357 13.81 26.52 8.24
C ASP A 357 13.64 25.02 8.58
N GLY A 358 13.20 24.21 7.61
CA GLY A 358 12.96 22.76 7.76
C GLY A 358 11.65 22.40 8.46
N ARG A 359 10.88 23.40 8.91
CA ARG A 359 9.57 23.21 9.53
C ARG A 359 8.46 23.43 8.50
N THR A 360 7.59 22.44 8.35
CA THR A 360 6.37 22.54 7.54
C THR A 360 5.16 22.60 8.45
N ARG A 361 4.26 23.56 8.24
CA ARG A 361 3.02 23.70 9.01
C ARG A 361 1.82 23.87 8.08
N THR A 362 0.85 23.00 8.23
CA THR A 362 -0.45 23.08 7.55
C THR A 362 -1.52 23.58 8.52
N CYS A 363 -2.37 24.49 8.05
CA CYS A 363 -3.51 25.04 8.77
C CYS A 363 -4.80 24.84 7.98
N LEU A 364 -5.87 24.43 8.68
CA LEU A 364 -7.23 24.40 8.17
C LEU A 364 -7.99 25.63 8.67
N ILE A 365 -8.59 26.38 7.75
CA ILE A 365 -9.12 27.71 8.01
C ILE A 365 -10.55 27.79 7.51
N SER A 366 -11.41 28.37 8.35
CA SER A 366 -12.78 28.78 8.02
C SER A 366 -12.84 30.28 7.76
N ASN A 367 -14.03 30.81 7.44
CA ASN A 367 -14.25 32.25 7.34
C ASN A 367 -13.90 33.02 8.63
N LYS A 368 -13.96 32.37 9.80
CA LYS A 368 -13.91 33.04 11.12
C LYS A 368 -12.60 32.79 11.87
N GLU A 369 -12.05 31.59 11.74
CA GLU A 369 -10.94 31.14 12.57
C GLU A 369 -10.14 29.99 11.94
N VAL A 370 -8.97 29.72 12.52
CA VAL A 370 -8.18 28.52 12.25
C VAL A 370 -8.77 27.36 13.06
N LEU A 371 -9.20 26.30 12.39
CA LEU A 371 -9.86 25.15 13.02
C LEU A 371 -8.86 24.09 13.51
N GLY A 372 -7.69 24.01 12.89
CA GLY A 372 -6.63 23.10 13.31
C GLY A 372 -5.32 23.36 12.57
N SER A 373 -4.22 22.93 13.17
CA SER A 373 -2.90 22.95 12.53
C SER A 373 -2.10 21.69 12.81
N TYR A 374 -1.30 21.29 11.84
CA TYR A 374 -0.37 20.17 11.94
C TYR A 374 1.02 20.63 11.50
N GLY A 375 2.04 20.32 12.29
CA GLY A 375 3.41 20.79 12.07
C GLY A 375 4.42 19.65 12.13
N THR A 376 5.40 19.69 11.23
CA THR A 376 6.52 18.74 11.20
C THR A 376 7.84 19.48 11.04
N MET A 377 8.93 18.86 11.47
CA MET A 377 10.30 19.24 11.17
C MET A 377 10.99 18.02 10.58
N ASP A 378 11.50 18.12 9.36
CA ASP A 378 12.11 16.99 8.63
C ASP A 378 11.24 15.72 8.60
N SER A 379 9.93 15.88 8.35
CA SER A 379 8.94 14.77 8.40
C SER A 379 8.78 14.12 9.79
N VAL A 380 9.17 14.81 10.86
CA VAL A 380 8.91 14.40 12.25
C VAL A 380 7.87 15.32 12.88
N PRO A 381 6.75 14.78 13.41
CA PRO A 381 5.71 15.54 14.09
C PRO A 381 6.25 16.43 15.22
N GLN A 382 5.77 17.67 15.28
CA GLN A 382 6.12 18.67 16.29
C GLN A 382 4.91 19.10 17.13
N SER A 383 5.12 19.37 18.42
CA SER A 383 4.14 20.05 19.26
C SER A 383 4.04 21.55 18.90
N ASP A 384 2.84 22.11 19.02
CA ASP A 384 2.62 23.56 18.94
C ASP A 384 1.46 24.01 19.85
N ALA A 385 1.12 25.31 19.83
CA ALA A 385 0.08 25.86 20.70
C ALA A 385 -1.33 25.31 20.42
N ILE A 386 -1.57 24.76 19.22
CA ILE A 386 -2.86 24.22 18.76
C ILE A 386 -2.87 22.69 18.82
N ASN A 387 -1.70 22.04 18.72
CA ASN A 387 -1.44 20.62 18.97
C ASN A 387 -0.34 20.44 20.04
N PRO A 388 -0.64 20.73 21.32
CA PRO A 388 0.36 20.71 22.39
C PRO A 388 0.85 19.30 22.73
N GLU A 389 0.07 18.27 22.41
CA GLU A 389 0.38 16.87 22.69
C GLU A 389 1.34 16.24 21.68
N ASN A 390 1.72 16.97 20.62
CA ASN A 390 2.49 16.43 19.50
C ASN A 390 1.80 15.18 18.87
N SER A 391 0.48 15.26 18.68
CA SER A 391 -0.27 14.11 18.16
C SER A 391 0.07 13.88 16.69
N PHE A 392 0.64 12.72 16.40
CA PHE A 392 0.72 12.21 15.04
C PHE A 392 -0.35 11.16 14.82
N PRO A 393 -1.03 11.20 13.67
CA PRO A 393 -1.42 12.37 12.87
C PRO A 393 -2.79 12.93 13.28
N LEU A 394 -2.99 14.24 13.11
CA LEU A 394 -4.20 14.98 13.53
C LEU A 394 -5.39 14.69 12.60
N VAL A 395 -6.58 14.48 13.17
CA VAL A 395 -7.86 14.39 12.45
C VAL A 395 -8.75 15.56 12.86
N GLN A 396 -9.25 16.30 11.87
CA GLN A 396 -10.15 17.44 12.06
C GLN A 396 -11.53 17.14 11.47
N SER A 397 -12.58 17.46 12.20
CA SER A 397 -13.96 17.26 11.75
C SER A 397 -14.53 18.51 11.07
N LEU A 398 -15.06 18.33 9.87
CA LEU A 398 -15.79 19.33 9.10
C LEU A 398 -17.24 18.86 8.89
N PRO A 399 -18.17 19.76 8.52
CA PRO A 399 -19.57 19.39 8.28
C PRO A 399 -19.78 18.27 7.25
N PHE A 400 -18.81 18.10 6.34
CA PHE A 400 -18.84 17.11 5.26
C PHE A 400 -17.88 15.92 5.46
N GLY A 401 -17.22 15.81 6.61
CA GLY A 401 -16.36 14.65 6.97
C GLY A 401 -15.07 15.00 7.69
N ASN A 402 -14.25 13.99 7.93
CA ASN A 402 -13.03 14.08 8.73
C ASN A 402 -11.77 14.13 7.85
N ILE A 403 -10.87 15.07 8.12
CA ILE A 403 -9.66 15.30 7.33
C ILE A 403 -8.41 15.09 8.19
N GLY A 404 -7.47 14.29 7.69
CA GLY A 404 -6.14 14.10 8.27
C GLY A 404 -5.04 14.87 7.51
N PHE A 405 -3.89 15.07 8.14
CA PHE A 405 -2.73 15.74 7.52
C PHE A 405 -1.48 14.86 7.56
N LEU A 406 -0.71 14.88 6.47
CA LEU A 406 0.64 14.32 6.37
C LEU A 406 1.53 15.24 5.52
N HIS A 407 2.82 15.29 5.84
CA HIS A 407 3.83 16.04 5.08
C HIS A 407 4.91 15.11 4.53
N GLU A 408 5.36 15.40 3.31
CA GLU A 408 6.58 14.86 2.73
C GLU A 408 6.70 13.34 2.88
N LYS A 409 7.77 12.90 3.56
CA LYS A 409 8.15 11.51 3.69
C LYS A 409 7.32 10.75 4.71
N GLU A 410 6.48 11.41 5.51
CA GLU A 410 5.55 10.70 6.42
C GLU A 410 4.64 9.73 5.67
N MET A 411 4.34 10.01 4.40
CA MET A 411 3.57 9.10 3.55
C MET A 411 4.32 7.78 3.26
N LEU A 412 5.65 7.74 3.36
CA LEU A 412 6.44 6.50 3.27
C LEU A 412 6.32 5.65 4.54
N LEU A 413 5.77 6.17 5.64
CA LEU A 413 5.42 5.40 6.82
C LEU A 413 3.97 4.91 6.69
N PRO A 414 3.73 3.63 6.35
CA PRO A 414 2.38 3.11 6.23
C PRO A 414 1.57 3.25 7.53
N GLU A 415 2.24 3.21 8.69
CA GLU A 415 1.62 3.42 9.99
C GLU A 415 0.89 4.77 10.08
N ALA A 416 1.42 5.82 9.43
CA ALA A 416 0.87 7.16 9.50
C ALA A 416 -0.55 7.24 8.93
N ALA A 417 -0.72 6.87 7.66
CA ALA A 417 -2.03 6.87 7.01
C ALA A 417 -2.98 5.85 7.65
N ARG A 418 -2.43 4.73 8.15
CA ARG A 418 -3.21 3.72 8.87
C ARG A 418 -3.79 4.28 10.18
N CYS A 419 -2.99 5.03 10.94
CA CYS A 419 -3.45 5.69 12.16
C CYS A 419 -4.53 6.74 11.86
N LEU A 420 -4.37 7.58 10.82
CA LEU A 420 -5.43 8.52 10.41
C LEU A 420 -6.76 7.82 10.13
N MET A 421 -6.71 6.72 9.38
CA MET A 421 -7.89 5.95 9.03
C MET A 421 -8.58 5.37 10.27
N LEU A 422 -7.81 4.77 11.20
CA LEU A 422 -8.35 4.23 12.45
C LEU A 422 -8.90 5.31 13.38
N SER A 423 -8.35 6.51 13.29
CA SER A 423 -8.85 7.72 13.96
C SER A 423 -10.06 8.35 13.25
N GLY A 424 -10.57 7.74 12.17
CA GLY A 424 -11.84 8.11 11.54
C GLY A 424 -11.73 9.09 10.38
N ALA A 425 -10.54 9.30 9.82
CA ALA A 425 -10.35 10.15 8.63
C ALA A 425 -11.06 9.59 7.39
N ASP A 426 -11.71 10.48 6.64
CA ASP A 426 -12.31 10.20 5.33
C ASP A 426 -11.35 10.55 4.19
N ALA A 427 -10.55 11.60 4.38
CA ALA A 427 -9.48 12.00 3.49
C ALA A 427 -8.22 12.38 4.24
N VAL A 428 -7.08 12.25 3.58
CA VAL A 428 -5.78 12.74 4.06
C VAL A 428 -5.24 13.75 3.06
N ILE A 429 -4.89 14.92 3.57
CA ILE A 429 -4.17 15.95 2.83
C ILE A 429 -2.70 15.64 2.93
N TRP A 430 -2.05 15.49 1.79
CA TRP A 430 -0.63 15.20 1.71
C TRP A 430 0.08 16.30 0.94
N GLN A 431 0.87 17.11 1.65
CA GLN A 431 1.76 18.09 1.04
C GLN A 431 3.08 17.40 0.73
N HIS A 432 3.55 17.46 -0.53
CA HIS A 432 4.76 16.75 -0.94
C HIS A 432 5.62 17.50 -1.97
N GLY A 433 6.93 17.21 -1.98
CA GLY A 433 7.87 17.62 -3.01
C GLY A 433 8.16 16.58 -4.10
N MET A 434 7.51 15.40 -4.06
CA MET A 434 7.82 14.28 -4.97
C MET A 434 7.32 14.49 -6.41
N SER A 435 8.02 13.89 -7.39
CA SER A 435 7.55 13.76 -8.78
C SER A 435 6.26 12.94 -8.85
N PHE A 436 5.46 13.11 -9.91
CA PHE A 436 4.21 12.37 -10.06
C PHE A 436 4.44 10.84 -10.10
N GLU A 437 5.51 10.39 -10.76
CA GLU A 437 5.89 8.98 -10.85
C GLU A 437 6.19 8.36 -9.47
N LYS A 438 6.86 9.10 -8.57
CA LYS A 438 7.15 8.65 -7.21
C LYS A 438 5.95 8.81 -6.27
N ALA A 439 5.13 9.83 -6.47
CA ALA A 439 4.01 10.16 -5.58
C ALA A 439 2.75 9.32 -5.86
N ALA A 440 2.42 9.07 -7.13
CA ALA A 440 1.16 8.45 -7.51
C ALA A 440 1.03 7.00 -6.99
N PRO A 441 2.01 6.08 -7.15
CA PRO A 441 1.89 4.72 -6.61
C PRO A 441 1.73 4.71 -5.08
N LEU A 442 2.42 5.61 -4.39
CA LEU A 442 2.35 5.75 -2.94
C LEU A 442 0.96 6.22 -2.48
N ALA A 443 0.45 7.31 -3.07
CA ALA A 443 -0.88 7.82 -2.76
C ALA A 443 -1.99 6.81 -3.10
N ARG A 444 -1.88 6.10 -4.23
CA ARG A 444 -2.80 5.03 -4.64
C ARG A 444 -2.80 3.87 -3.65
N THR A 445 -1.62 3.44 -3.19
CA THR A 445 -1.48 2.41 -2.16
C THR A 445 -2.18 2.84 -0.87
N ARG A 446 -1.88 4.06 -0.39
CA ARG A 446 -2.40 4.60 0.87
C ARG A 446 -3.92 4.79 0.83
N ALA A 447 -4.46 5.23 -0.31
CA ALA A 447 -5.89 5.37 -0.51
C ALA A 447 -6.60 4.00 -0.49
N ALA A 448 -6.10 3.04 -1.26
CA ALA A 448 -6.76 1.74 -1.45
C ALA A 448 -6.61 0.78 -0.26
N GLU A 449 -5.48 0.81 0.46
CA GLU A 449 -5.24 -0.06 1.63
C GLU A 449 -6.02 0.42 2.87
N ASN A 450 -6.31 1.73 2.94
CA ASN A 450 -7.03 2.36 4.04
C ASN A 450 -8.49 2.68 3.69
N ARG A 451 -8.87 2.55 2.41
CA ARG A 451 -10.19 2.93 1.89
C ARG A 451 -10.54 4.37 2.28
N ILE A 452 -9.65 5.32 1.98
CA ILE A 452 -9.82 6.76 2.23
C ILE A 452 -9.40 7.55 1.00
N PHE A 453 -9.78 8.81 0.91
CA PHE A 453 -9.27 9.71 -0.12
C PHE A 453 -7.85 10.16 0.24
N ILE A 454 -6.98 10.30 -0.75
CA ILE A 454 -5.69 10.98 -0.60
C ILE A 454 -5.70 12.20 -1.51
N ILE A 455 -5.57 13.38 -0.91
CA ILE A 455 -5.53 14.67 -1.60
C ILE A 455 -4.07 15.10 -1.60
N ALA A 456 -3.36 14.76 -2.67
CA ALA A 456 -1.93 15.00 -2.83
C ALA A 456 -1.70 16.37 -3.48
N VAL A 457 -0.96 17.24 -2.81
CA VAL A 457 -0.68 18.60 -3.27
C VAL A 457 0.82 18.80 -3.37
N TYR A 458 1.28 19.05 -4.59
CA TYR A 458 2.68 19.29 -4.87
C TYR A 458 3.06 20.75 -4.62
N SER A 459 4.23 20.96 -4.02
CA SER A 459 4.86 22.28 -3.91
C SER A 459 6.35 22.23 -4.30
N ASP A 460 6.77 23.25 -5.03
CA ASP A 460 8.17 23.55 -5.40
C ASP A 460 9.03 23.93 -4.18
N VAL A 461 8.40 24.45 -3.12
CA VAL A 461 9.07 24.78 -1.86
C VAL A 461 9.56 23.53 -1.15
N LEU A 462 8.89 22.41 -1.38
CA LEU A 462 9.15 21.13 -0.73
C LEU A 462 9.97 20.17 -1.60
N GLY A 463 10.00 20.39 -2.91
CA GLY A 463 10.83 19.61 -3.82
C GLY A 463 10.96 20.26 -5.19
N ASN A 464 11.92 19.84 -5.99
CA ASN A 464 12.21 20.47 -7.28
C ASN A 464 12.02 19.46 -8.42
N SER A 465 10.77 19.24 -8.82
CA SER A 465 10.44 18.30 -9.90
C SER A 465 9.60 18.97 -10.99
N SER A 466 10.12 18.96 -12.22
CA SER A 466 9.42 19.44 -13.41
C SER A 466 8.30 18.51 -13.90
N SER A 467 8.22 17.29 -13.35
CA SER A 467 7.21 16.26 -13.68
C SER A 467 6.25 15.99 -12.52
N ALA A 468 6.00 17.00 -11.68
CA ALA A 468 5.06 16.90 -10.57
C ALA A 468 3.64 17.39 -10.93
N ALA A 469 2.67 16.93 -10.15
CA ALA A 469 1.28 17.35 -10.21
C ALA A 469 0.63 17.22 -8.83
N SER A 470 -0.38 18.04 -8.57
CA SER A 470 -1.34 17.84 -7.49
C SER A 470 -2.49 16.98 -8.01
N PHE A 471 -3.01 16.06 -7.20
CA PHE A 471 -4.02 15.11 -7.64
C PHE A 471 -4.85 14.56 -6.47
N ILE A 472 -6.03 14.03 -6.79
CA ILE A 472 -6.95 13.43 -5.82
C ILE A 472 -7.11 11.96 -6.16
N VAL A 473 -6.88 11.10 -5.17
CA VAL A 473 -7.05 9.65 -5.25
C VAL A 473 -8.25 9.23 -4.42
N ASP A 474 -9.12 8.41 -5.00
CA ASP A 474 -10.29 7.88 -4.32
C ASP A 474 -9.96 6.60 -3.50
N PRO A 475 -10.89 6.12 -2.65
CA PRO A 475 -10.72 4.90 -1.87
C PRO A 475 -10.50 3.60 -2.68
N SER A 476 -10.62 3.61 -4.01
CA SER A 476 -10.27 2.47 -4.88
C SER A 476 -8.81 2.51 -5.34
N GLY A 477 -8.12 3.62 -5.09
CA GLY A 477 -6.78 3.88 -5.63
C GLY A 477 -6.81 4.47 -7.04
N GLY A 478 -7.96 4.98 -7.49
CA GLY A 478 -8.11 5.68 -8.77
C GLY A 478 -7.79 7.16 -8.63
N ILE A 479 -7.01 7.72 -9.55
CA ILE A 479 -6.80 9.17 -9.63
C ILE A 479 -8.01 9.79 -10.33
N ILE A 480 -8.79 10.59 -9.60
CA ILE A 480 -10.08 11.14 -10.07
C ILE A 480 -10.00 12.62 -10.46
N ALA A 481 -8.91 13.30 -10.10
CA ALA A 481 -8.57 14.64 -10.57
C ALA A 481 -7.05 14.83 -10.51
N SER A 482 -6.49 15.57 -11.47
CA SER A 482 -5.08 15.97 -11.42
C SER A 482 -4.84 17.31 -12.13
N THR A 483 -3.83 18.05 -11.67
CA THR A 483 -3.27 19.16 -12.42
C THR A 483 -2.38 18.62 -13.54
N LEU A 484 -2.27 19.34 -14.66
CA LEU A 484 -1.28 19.05 -15.69
C LEU A 484 0.16 19.10 -15.15
N LEU A 485 0.99 18.16 -15.61
CA LEU A 485 2.41 18.08 -15.26
C LEU A 485 3.13 19.38 -15.65
N GLY A 486 3.92 19.92 -14.71
CA GLY A 486 4.74 21.11 -14.94
C GLY A 486 3.96 22.41 -15.21
N LYS A 487 2.63 22.41 -15.11
CA LYS A 487 1.82 23.61 -15.30
C LYS A 487 1.64 24.34 -13.98
N SER A 488 2.26 25.50 -13.84
CA SER A 488 2.11 26.37 -12.67
C SER A 488 0.75 27.06 -12.59
N LEU A 489 0.31 27.38 -11.38
CA LEU A 489 -0.97 28.05 -11.09
C LEU A 489 -2.18 27.38 -11.76
N HIS A 490 -2.14 26.06 -11.89
CA HIS A 490 -3.23 25.28 -12.42
C HIS A 490 -3.97 24.61 -11.27
N ALA A 491 -5.29 24.68 -11.32
CA ALA A 491 -6.13 24.02 -10.34
C ALA A 491 -7.12 23.10 -11.03
N THR A 492 -7.48 22.03 -10.33
CA THR A 492 -8.52 21.09 -10.73
C THR A 492 -9.40 20.81 -9.51
N GLY A 493 -10.61 20.33 -9.74
CA GLY A 493 -11.52 19.97 -8.67
C GLY A 493 -12.42 18.80 -9.06
N THR A 494 -12.95 18.13 -8.03
CA THR A 494 -13.91 17.04 -8.21
C THR A 494 -14.75 16.84 -6.95
N TYR A 495 -15.91 16.23 -7.11
CA TYR A 495 -16.72 15.77 -5.99
C TYR A 495 -16.07 14.55 -5.35
N CYS A 496 -15.86 14.62 -4.03
CA CYS A 496 -15.26 13.54 -3.26
C CYS A 496 -16.32 12.91 -2.37
N ASN A 497 -16.98 11.84 -2.83
CA ASN A 497 -18.01 11.16 -2.03
C ASN A 497 -17.39 10.37 -0.87
N PHE A 498 -17.35 10.97 0.31
CA PHE A 498 -16.75 10.39 1.51
C PHE A 498 -17.53 9.18 2.06
N CYS A 499 -18.74 8.90 1.58
CA CYS A 499 -19.39 7.61 1.87
C CYS A 499 -18.53 6.42 1.41
N ASN A 500 -17.79 6.57 0.31
CA ASN A 500 -16.85 5.55 -0.16
C ASN A 500 -15.69 5.33 0.83
N ALA A 501 -15.32 6.35 1.60
CA ALA A 501 -14.30 6.22 2.63
C ALA A 501 -14.84 5.55 3.90
N ARG A 502 -16.14 5.69 4.19
CA ARG A 502 -16.82 4.96 5.27
C ARG A 502 -16.98 3.46 4.97
N LEU A 503 -16.98 3.06 3.69
CA LEU A 503 -17.02 1.66 3.26
C LEU A 503 -15.64 1.00 3.33
N LYS A 504 -15.38 0.27 4.42
CA LYS A 504 -14.11 -0.44 4.68
C LYS A 504 -14.11 -1.92 4.26
N ALA A 505 -15.20 -2.41 3.68
CA ALA A 505 -15.19 -3.68 2.96
C ALA A 505 -14.41 -3.51 1.63
N VAL A 506 -13.59 -4.49 1.28
CA VAL A 506 -12.78 -4.46 0.05
C VAL A 506 -13.33 -5.45 -0.97
N VAL A 507 -13.63 -6.66 -0.51
CA VAL A 507 -14.32 -7.73 -1.23
C VAL A 507 -15.24 -8.45 -0.24
N PRO A 508 -16.26 -9.20 -0.71
CA PRO A 508 -17.15 -9.94 0.19
C PRO A 508 -16.38 -10.80 1.20
N GLY A 509 -16.65 -10.65 2.50
CA GLY A 509 -15.96 -11.41 3.53
C GLY A 509 -14.59 -10.85 3.99
N THR A 510 -14.06 -9.79 3.36
CA THR A 510 -12.81 -9.13 3.76
C THR A 510 -13.03 -7.64 4.07
N HIS A 511 -12.71 -7.25 5.30
CA HIS A 511 -12.96 -5.92 5.83
C HIS A 511 -11.76 -5.39 6.63
N ILE A 512 -11.12 -4.33 6.14
CA ILE A 512 -9.79 -3.88 6.64
C ILE A 512 -9.78 -3.32 8.07
N VAL A 513 -10.96 -3.03 8.65
CA VAL A 513 -11.09 -2.59 10.06
C VAL A 513 -11.59 -3.71 10.97
N LEU A 514 -12.71 -4.35 10.63
CA LEU A 514 -13.34 -5.39 11.45
C LEU A 514 -12.58 -6.72 11.49
N ASP A 515 -11.81 -7.06 10.45
CA ASP A 515 -11.00 -8.29 10.41
C ASP A 515 -9.60 -8.11 11.02
N ARG A 516 -9.29 -6.92 11.55
CA ARG A 516 -8.02 -6.66 12.24
C ARG A 516 -7.91 -7.53 13.48
N ILE A 517 -6.68 -7.98 13.75
CA ILE A 517 -6.31 -8.59 15.03
C ILE A 517 -5.25 -7.70 15.67
N PRO A 518 -5.64 -6.69 16.48
CA PRO A 518 -4.72 -5.67 16.97
C PRO A 518 -3.47 -6.20 17.70
N GLY A 519 -3.60 -7.33 18.41
CA GLY A 519 -2.48 -7.99 19.09
C GLY A 519 -1.38 -8.49 18.15
N HIS A 520 -1.67 -8.72 16.86
CA HIS A 520 -0.64 -9.13 15.89
C HIS A 520 0.30 -7.98 15.48
N TYR A 521 -0.03 -6.74 15.88
CA TYR A 521 0.70 -5.54 15.46
C TYR A 521 1.51 -4.89 16.59
N GLU A 522 1.66 -5.56 17.75
CA GLU A 522 2.35 -5.02 18.92
C GLU A 522 3.76 -4.49 18.61
N LYS A 523 4.50 -5.20 17.75
CA LYS A 523 5.83 -4.79 17.30
C LYS A 523 5.84 -3.40 16.64
N LEU A 524 4.74 -2.98 16.03
CA LEU A 524 4.67 -1.64 15.42
C LEU A 524 4.71 -0.53 16.46
N THR A 525 4.29 -0.80 17.69
CA THR A 525 4.25 0.17 18.80
C THR A 525 5.50 0.15 19.68
N GLN A 526 6.50 -0.67 19.34
CA GLN A 526 7.75 -0.81 20.08
C GLN A 526 8.89 -0.10 19.35
N ASN A 527 9.80 0.50 20.12
CA ASN A 527 11.07 0.97 19.59
C ASN A 527 11.96 -0.25 19.36
N ASN A 528 12.45 -0.42 18.12
CA ASN A 528 13.42 -1.46 17.77
C ASN A 528 14.84 -0.94 17.87
#